data_AF-A0A7I7LJY9-F1
#
_entry.id   AF-A0A7I7LJY9-F1
#
_cell.length_a   1.000
_cell.length_b   1.000
_cell.length_c   1.000
_cell.angle_alpha   90.00
_cell.angle_beta   90.00
_cell.angle_gamma   90.00
#
_symmetry.space_group_name_H-M   'P 1'
#
loop_
_entity.id
_entity.type
_entity.pdbx_description
1 polymer ?
#
loop_
_entity_poly.entity_id
_entity_poly.type
_entity_poly.pdbx_seq_one_letter_code
_entity_poly.pdbx_strand_id
1 'polypeptide(L)'
;MEVRLGEHLEFRSGSCSPPRRARGRFPVYGANGPIGFAAEHNVSGPLIVVGRVGSYCGSVRYCDSDVWVTDNAYVCRANDPAETRYWYYALQTCRLNEHRAGSGQPLLNQRTLREVSVHVAQAPERRRIAEVLGALDDKIANNERVIEAAEALMVAMVGSVDARVALSGLARRSTKLVNPADFDDVVAHFSLPAFDAGRTPVRLPGHRSKASSSTCPNPVCCSRN
;
A
#
# COMPACT_ATOMS: atom_id res chain seq x y z
N MET A 1 8.41 0.01 29.79
CA MET A 1 9.47 0.98 30.19
C MET A 1 9.47 2.08 29.16
N GLU A 2 9.54 3.35 29.55
CA GLU A 2 9.68 4.46 28.61
C GLU A 2 11.17 4.70 28.32
N VAL A 3 11.52 4.82 27.04
CA VAL A 3 12.89 5.03 26.56
C VAL A 3 12.90 6.01 25.40
N ARG A 4 14.06 6.58 25.08
CA ARG A 4 14.22 7.44 23.90
C ARG A 4 14.71 6.64 22.69
N LEU A 5 14.20 6.95 21.51
CA LEU A 5 14.61 6.26 20.28
C LEU A 5 16.13 6.35 20.05
N GLY A 6 16.75 7.50 20.34
CA GLY A 6 18.20 7.70 20.14
C GLY A 6 19.10 6.83 21.02
N GLU A 7 18.58 6.20 22.07
CA GLU A 7 19.33 5.31 22.96
C GLU A 7 19.44 3.89 22.39
N HIS A 8 18.52 3.52 21.49
CA HIS A 8 18.40 2.16 20.95
C HIS A 8 18.53 2.09 19.43
N LEU A 9 18.36 3.21 18.73
CA LEU A 9 18.34 3.29 17.28
C LEU A 9 19.44 4.20 16.74
N GLU A 10 20.16 3.70 15.76
CA GLU A 10 21.01 4.49 14.89
C GLU A 10 20.19 5.01 13.70
N PHE A 11 20.28 6.31 13.45
CA PHE A 11 19.70 6.95 12.28
C PHE A 11 20.82 7.49 11.39
N ARG A 12 20.72 7.29 10.08
CA ARG A 12 21.65 7.84 9.07
C ARG A 12 20.86 8.37 7.89
N SER A 13 21.23 9.55 7.38
CA SER A 13 20.62 10.08 6.15
C SER A 13 20.94 9.18 4.95
N GLY A 14 19.99 9.04 4.03
CA GLY A 14 20.24 8.45 2.73
C GLY A 14 21.17 9.30 1.86
N SER A 15 21.45 8.80 0.66
CA SER A 15 22.35 9.44 -0.31
C SER A 15 21.58 10.14 -1.43
N CYS A 16 22.25 10.93 -2.27
CA CYS A 16 21.62 11.48 -3.46
C CYS A 16 20.93 10.37 -4.28
N SER A 17 19.79 10.70 -4.89
CA SER A 17 19.01 9.73 -5.66
C SER A 17 19.83 9.19 -6.85
N PRO A 18 19.85 7.85 -7.06
CA PRO A 18 20.60 7.25 -8.15
C PRO A 18 19.80 7.37 -9.46
N PRO A 19 20.44 7.18 -10.63
CA PRO A 19 19.71 6.98 -11.88
C PRO A 19 18.77 5.78 -11.78
N ARG A 20 17.51 5.95 -12.19
CA ARG A 20 16.54 4.85 -12.23
C ARG A 20 16.81 3.94 -13.42
N ARG A 21 16.65 2.63 -13.21
CA ARG A 21 16.84 1.59 -14.23
C ARG A 21 15.66 0.63 -14.19
N ALA A 22 14.96 0.45 -15.31
CA ALA A 22 13.83 -0.48 -15.40
C ALA A 22 14.22 -1.94 -15.09
N ARG A 23 15.47 -2.33 -15.41
CA ARG A 23 16.05 -3.64 -15.07
C ARG A 23 16.98 -3.57 -13.85
N GLY A 24 16.80 -2.57 -12.99
CA GLY A 24 17.56 -2.47 -11.74
C GLY A 24 17.19 -3.62 -10.78
N ARG A 25 18.16 -4.07 -9.99
CA ARG A 25 17.96 -5.16 -9.02
C ARG A 25 17.58 -4.65 -7.63
N PHE A 26 18.00 -3.44 -7.29
CA PHE A 26 17.82 -2.89 -5.95
C PHE A 26 16.71 -1.86 -5.94
N PRO A 27 15.68 -2.00 -5.07
CA PRO A 27 14.64 -1.01 -4.94
C PRO A 27 15.23 0.29 -4.37
N VAL A 28 14.75 1.42 -4.88
CA VAL A 28 15.10 2.75 -4.39
C VAL A 28 13.98 3.27 -3.53
N TYR A 29 14.30 3.71 -2.31
CA TYR A 29 13.36 4.24 -1.34
C TYR A 29 13.57 5.74 -1.14
N GLY A 30 12.47 6.49 -1.26
CA GLY A 30 12.40 7.89 -0.83
C GLY A 30 11.46 8.05 0.37
N ALA A 31 10.98 9.28 0.59
CA ALA A 31 10.08 9.57 1.69
C ALA A 31 8.73 8.84 1.61
N ASN A 32 8.27 8.47 0.42
CA ASN A 32 6.99 7.79 0.19
C ASN A 32 7.13 6.27 -0.03
N GLY A 33 8.24 5.67 0.41
CA GLY A 33 8.52 4.27 0.12
C GLY A 33 9.20 4.06 -1.25
N PRO A 34 8.94 2.92 -1.93
CA PRO A 34 9.68 2.55 -3.13
C PRO A 34 9.32 3.45 -4.32
N ILE A 35 10.33 3.96 -5.02
CA ILE A 35 10.22 4.93 -6.13
C ILE A 35 10.96 4.46 -7.39
N GLY A 36 11.08 3.15 -7.57
CA GLY A 36 11.72 2.48 -8.71
C GLY A 36 12.93 1.65 -8.30
N PHE A 37 13.78 1.31 -9.27
CA PHE A 37 14.93 0.42 -9.08
C PHE A 37 16.23 1.06 -9.58
N ALA A 38 17.35 0.62 -9.01
CA ALA A 38 18.72 1.01 -9.35
C ALA A 38 19.60 -0.22 -9.61
N ALA A 39 20.73 0.00 -10.27
CA ALA A 39 21.72 -1.05 -10.55
C ALA A 39 22.55 -1.42 -9.31
N GLU A 40 22.72 -0.47 -8.40
CA GLU A 40 23.52 -0.55 -7.17
C GLU A 40 22.65 -0.23 -5.94
N HIS A 41 23.16 -0.56 -4.76
CA HIS A 41 22.56 -0.25 -3.46
C HIS A 41 23.54 0.61 -2.65
N ASN A 42 23.03 1.38 -1.67
CA ASN A 42 23.87 2.15 -0.75
C ASN A 42 23.79 1.66 0.71
N VAL A 43 22.92 0.70 0.98
CA VAL A 43 22.74 0.08 2.29
C VAL A 43 22.28 -1.36 2.13
N SER A 44 22.80 -2.25 2.97
CA SER A 44 22.37 -3.65 3.02
C SER A 44 21.29 -3.88 4.09
N GLY A 45 20.44 -4.88 3.88
CA GLY A 45 19.43 -5.28 4.86
C GLY A 45 19.99 -6.05 6.06
N PRO A 46 19.18 -6.26 7.11
CA PRO A 46 17.87 -5.65 7.35
C PRO A 46 17.98 -4.20 7.86
N LEU A 47 16.99 -3.36 7.53
CA LEU A 47 16.91 -1.98 8.00
C LEU A 47 15.46 -1.47 8.05
N ILE A 48 15.30 -0.30 8.64
CA ILE A 48 14.07 0.49 8.62
C ILE A 48 14.32 1.75 7.80
N VAL A 49 13.41 2.07 6.88
CA VAL A 49 13.38 3.34 6.16
C VAL A 49 12.35 4.25 6.81
N VAL A 50 12.77 5.47 7.18
CA VAL A 50 11.89 6.49 7.76
C VAL A 50 11.82 7.71 6.82
N GLY A 51 10.62 8.10 6.41
CA GLY A 51 10.41 9.24 5.52
C GLY A 51 10.79 10.56 6.19
N ARG A 52 11.65 11.35 5.57
CA ARG A 52 12.20 12.58 6.15
C ARG A 52 11.50 13.84 5.63
N VAL A 53 11.18 13.90 4.34
CA VAL A 53 10.74 15.14 3.66
C VAL A 53 9.41 14.94 2.94
N GLY A 54 8.52 15.92 3.01
CA GLY A 54 7.27 15.98 2.23
C GLY A 54 6.04 15.43 2.97
N SER A 55 4.95 15.19 2.25
CA SER A 55 3.67 14.78 2.84
C SER A 55 3.72 13.43 3.58
N TYR A 56 4.67 12.56 3.20
CA TYR A 56 4.88 11.24 3.78
C TYR A 56 5.94 11.23 4.89
N CYS A 57 6.32 12.40 5.37
CA CYS A 57 7.20 12.56 6.51
C CYS A 57 6.72 11.73 7.72
N GLY A 58 7.63 10.94 8.30
CA GLY A 58 7.32 10.00 9.38
C GLY A 58 6.77 8.64 8.94
N SER A 59 6.65 8.34 7.64
CA SER A 59 6.32 6.99 7.18
C SER A 59 7.45 6.02 7.56
N VAL A 60 7.11 4.80 7.98
CA VAL A 60 8.08 3.79 8.42
C VAL A 60 7.93 2.54 7.57
N ARG A 61 9.04 1.97 7.11
CA ARG A 61 9.04 0.73 6.32
C ARG A 61 10.19 -0.19 6.70
N TYR A 62 9.90 -1.47 6.87
CA TYR A 62 10.93 -2.49 7.04
C TYR A 62 11.44 -2.97 5.67
N CYS A 63 12.75 -3.18 5.57
CA CYS A 63 13.39 -3.74 4.39
C CYS A 63 14.34 -4.86 4.81
N ASP A 64 14.07 -6.08 4.35
CA ASP A 64 14.88 -7.26 4.62
C ASP A 64 15.87 -7.59 3.48
N SER A 65 16.13 -6.61 2.61
CA SER A 65 17.01 -6.76 1.46
C SER A 65 17.93 -5.56 1.32
N ASP A 66 18.88 -5.67 0.40
CA ASP A 66 19.72 -4.55 -0.01
C ASP A 66 18.90 -3.54 -0.81
N VAL A 67 19.08 -2.26 -0.49
CA VAL A 67 18.26 -1.18 -1.06
C VAL A 67 19.10 0.08 -1.28
N TRP A 68 18.58 0.99 -2.10
CA TRP A 68 19.07 2.36 -2.13
C TRP A 68 18.12 3.28 -1.36
N VAL A 69 18.59 3.96 -0.31
CA VAL A 69 17.81 4.99 0.39
C VAL A 69 18.25 6.38 -0.03
N THR A 70 17.32 7.21 -0.48
CA THR A 70 17.62 8.60 -0.88
C THR A 70 17.71 9.55 0.31
N ASP A 71 18.31 10.71 0.13
CA ASP A 71 18.43 11.83 1.08
C ASP A 71 17.11 12.34 1.68
N ASN A 72 15.98 12.06 1.01
CA ASN A 72 14.61 12.28 1.48
C ASN A 72 14.11 11.25 2.50
N ALA A 73 14.94 10.29 2.91
CA ALA A 73 14.64 9.31 3.93
C ALA A 73 15.85 9.05 4.83
N TYR A 74 15.59 8.51 6.02
CA TYR A 74 16.58 7.99 6.94
C TYR A 74 16.65 6.47 6.84
N VAL A 75 17.87 5.96 6.86
CA VAL A 75 18.19 4.58 7.24
C VAL A 75 18.18 4.51 8.76
N CYS A 76 17.47 3.54 9.31
CA CYS A 76 17.39 3.28 10.74
C CYS A 76 17.68 1.81 11.04
N ARG A 77 18.48 1.57 12.08
CA ARG A 77 18.79 0.23 12.60
C ARG A 77 18.79 0.25 14.11
N ALA A 78 18.45 -0.89 14.71
CA ALA A 78 18.64 -1.07 16.15
C ALA A 78 20.11 -1.32 16.46
N ASN A 79 20.54 -0.88 17.65
CA ASN A 79 21.89 -1.14 18.16
C ASN A 79 22.17 -2.65 18.27
N ASP A 80 21.16 -3.45 18.65
CA ASP A 80 21.14 -4.88 18.42
C ASP A 80 20.40 -5.16 17.09
N PRO A 81 21.09 -5.60 16.02
CA PRO A 81 20.47 -5.89 14.74
C PRO A 81 19.30 -6.88 14.83
N ALA A 82 19.32 -7.82 15.78
CA ALA A 82 18.26 -8.80 15.98
C ALA A 82 16.94 -8.15 16.45
N GLU A 83 16.99 -6.96 17.03
CA GLU A 83 15.80 -6.20 17.46
C GLU A 83 15.28 -5.25 16.38
N THR A 84 15.94 -5.11 15.23
CA THR A 84 15.55 -4.12 14.20
C THR A 84 14.08 -4.28 13.80
N ARG A 85 13.59 -5.52 13.66
CA ARG A 85 12.19 -5.77 13.31
C ARG A 85 11.21 -5.43 14.45
N TYR A 86 11.59 -5.63 15.71
CA TYR A 86 10.80 -5.15 16.85
C TYR A 86 10.66 -3.63 16.81
N TRP A 87 11.77 -2.93 16.60
CA TRP A 87 11.78 -1.47 16.56
C TRP A 87 10.99 -0.90 15.38
N TYR A 88 10.91 -1.63 14.26
CA TYR A 88 9.99 -1.30 13.18
C TYR A 88 8.54 -1.22 13.67
N TYR A 89 8.07 -2.20 14.43
CA TYR A 89 6.72 -2.17 15.01
C TYR A 89 6.58 -1.06 16.05
N ALA A 90 7.57 -0.87 16.92
CA ALA A 90 7.55 0.18 17.93
C ALA A 90 7.42 1.58 17.28
N LEU A 91 8.19 1.87 16.22
CA LEU A 91 8.17 3.16 15.52
C LEU A 91 6.80 3.50 14.91
N GLN A 92 6.00 2.50 14.52
CA GLN A 92 4.64 2.72 14.03
C GLN A 92 3.71 3.29 15.10
N THR A 93 4.00 3.03 16.37
CA THR A 93 3.23 3.57 17.50
C THR A 93 3.60 5.01 17.87
N CYS A 94 4.76 5.49 17.41
CA CYS A 94 5.30 6.80 17.78
C CYS A 94 4.69 7.98 17.03
N ARG A 95 3.80 7.75 16.05
CA ARG A 95 3.17 8.79 15.22
C ARG A 95 4.16 9.84 14.70
N LEU A 96 5.26 9.38 14.11
CA LEU A 96 6.40 10.24 13.71
C LEU A 96 6.03 11.46 12.86
N ASN A 97 4.91 11.40 12.12
CA ASN A 97 4.38 12.53 11.36
C ASN A 97 4.00 13.72 12.26
N GLU A 98 3.57 13.51 13.50
CA GLU A 98 3.22 14.58 14.45
C GLU A 98 4.45 15.37 14.92
N HIS A 99 5.66 14.83 14.74
CA HIS A 99 6.93 15.46 15.12
C HIS A 99 7.58 16.27 13.99
N ARG A 100 6.90 16.44 12.85
CA ARG A 100 7.44 17.17 11.69
C ARG A 100 7.45 18.69 11.92
N ALA A 101 8.47 19.36 11.38
CA ALA A 101 8.58 20.82 11.32
C ALA A 101 8.32 21.33 9.89
N GLY A 102 7.98 22.61 9.76
CA GLY A 102 7.76 23.27 8.47
C GLY A 102 6.33 23.13 7.95
N SER A 103 5.68 24.27 7.70
CA SER A 103 4.29 24.35 7.23
C SER A 103 4.12 24.03 5.73
N GLY A 104 5.08 24.45 4.90
CA GLY A 104 5.03 24.26 3.44
C GLY A 104 5.54 22.88 2.99
N GLN A 105 6.76 22.51 3.41
CA GLN A 105 7.34 21.20 3.16
C GLN A 105 7.68 20.56 4.51
N PRO A 106 6.89 19.56 4.96
CA PRO A 106 7.15 18.97 6.26
C PRO A 106 8.49 18.23 6.27
N LEU A 107 9.23 18.40 7.36
CA LEU A 107 10.57 17.87 7.56
C LEU A 107 10.67 17.26 8.95
N LEU A 108 11.09 16.01 9.04
CA LEU A 108 11.41 15.38 10.31
C LEU A 108 12.92 15.43 10.51
N ASN A 109 13.36 16.13 11.55
CA ASN A 109 14.77 16.26 11.84
C ASN A 109 15.29 15.03 12.60
N GLN A 110 16.52 14.60 12.27
CA GLN A 110 17.17 13.49 12.95
C GLN A 110 17.31 13.71 14.46
N ARG A 111 17.54 14.96 14.90
CA ARG A 111 17.57 15.31 16.33
C ARG A 111 16.21 15.03 16.99
N THR A 112 15.13 15.52 16.40
CA THR A 112 13.76 15.29 16.89
C THR A 112 13.46 13.79 16.98
N LEU A 113 13.81 13.02 15.95
CA LEU A 113 13.66 11.56 15.95
C LEU A 113 14.34 10.90 17.16
N ARG A 114 15.57 11.30 17.49
CA ARG A 114 16.31 10.74 18.63
C ARG A 114 15.68 11.08 19.98
N GLU A 115 14.96 12.20 20.08
CA GLU A 115 14.33 12.69 21.30
C GLU A 115 12.92 12.12 21.53
N VAL A 116 12.31 11.47 20.53
CA VAL A 116 11.00 10.81 20.68
C VAL A 116 11.07 9.71 21.74
N SER A 117 10.10 9.73 22.67
CA SER A 117 9.97 8.74 23.74
C SER A 117 8.94 7.67 23.35
N VAL A 118 9.20 6.42 23.70
CA VAL A 118 8.36 5.28 23.35
C VAL A 118 8.33 4.26 24.48
N HIS A 119 7.16 3.65 24.67
CA HIS A 119 6.99 2.55 25.61
C HIS A 119 7.43 1.24 24.96
N VAL A 120 8.39 0.56 25.57
CA VAL A 120 8.94 -0.69 25.05
C VAL A 120 8.82 -1.85 26.03
N ALA A 121 8.73 -3.05 25.44
CA ALA A 121 8.84 -4.31 26.12
C ALA A 121 10.27 -4.58 26.61
N GLN A 122 10.41 -5.52 27.54
CA GLN A 122 11.72 -5.98 28.02
C GLN A 122 12.43 -6.77 26.93
N ALA A 123 13.77 -6.78 26.93
CA ALA A 123 14.57 -7.33 25.82
C ALA A 123 14.17 -8.77 25.37
N PRO A 124 13.90 -9.74 26.27
CA PRO A 124 13.48 -11.08 25.85
C PRO A 124 12.13 -11.09 25.13
N GLU A 125 11.24 -10.18 25.52
CA GLU A 125 9.90 -10.06 24.95
C GLU A 125 9.93 -9.35 23.60
N ARG A 126 10.82 -8.36 23.40
CA ARG A 126 11.01 -7.70 22.09
C ARG A 126 11.29 -8.70 20.98
N ARG A 127 12.17 -9.68 21.24
CA ARG A 127 12.52 -10.73 20.28
C ARG A 127 11.31 -11.61 19.95
N ARG A 128 10.56 -12.05 20.97
CA ARG A 128 9.33 -12.84 20.77
C ARG A 128 8.29 -12.08 19.95
N ILE A 129 8.10 -10.78 20.24
CA ILE A 129 7.19 -9.93 19.46
C ILE A 129 7.66 -9.83 18.01
N ALA A 130 8.95 -9.58 17.77
CA ALA A 130 9.51 -9.50 16.42
C ALA A 130 9.35 -10.81 15.64
N GLU A 131 9.55 -11.95 16.29
CA GLU A 131 9.39 -13.27 15.67
C GLU A 131 7.94 -13.53 15.28
N VAL A 132 6.99 -13.31 16.20
CA VAL A 132 5.56 -13.59 15.94
C VAL A 132 4.99 -12.64 14.88
N LEU A 133 5.18 -11.34 15.04
CA LEU A 133 4.67 -10.35 14.08
C LEU A 133 5.42 -10.46 12.75
N GLY A 134 6.71 -10.78 12.79
CA GLY A 134 7.51 -10.98 11.60
C GLY A 134 7.03 -12.17 10.76
N ALA A 135 6.74 -13.30 11.40
CA ALA A 135 6.16 -14.45 10.70
C ALA A 135 4.81 -14.14 10.04
N LEU A 136 4.00 -13.26 10.65
CA LEU A 136 2.74 -12.80 10.06
C LEU A 136 2.98 -11.92 8.83
N ASP A 137 3.88 -10.94 8.92
CA ASP A 137 4.25 -10.08 7.79
C ASP A 137 4.83 -10.89 6.63
N ASP A 138 5.69 -11.87 6.92
CA ASP A 138 6.29 -12.74 5.91
C ASP A 138 5.21 -13.57 5.19
N LYS A 139 4.21 -14.04 5.94
CA LYS A 139 3.05 -14.74 5.40
C LYS A 139 2.17 -13.82 4.54
N ILE A 140 1.95 -12.58 4.96
CA ILE A 140 1.21 -11.58 4.17
C ILE A 140 1.93 -11.34 2.84
N ALA A 141 3.23 -11.04 2.88
CA ALA A 141 4.03 -10.82 1.68
C ALA A 141 4.06 -12.04 0.74
N ASN A 142 4.02 -13.26 1.29
CA ASN A 142 3.92 -14.46 0.47
C ASN A 142 2.54 -14.61 -0.20
N ASN A 143 1.46 -14.31 0.53
CA ASN A 143 0.12 -14.36 -0.01
C ASN A 143 -0.09 -13.32 -1.11
N GLU A 144 0.44 -12.11 -0.95
CA GLU A 144 0.41 -11.07 -1.99
C GLU A 144 1.09 -11.56 -3.28
N ARG A 145 2.27 -12.18 -3.18
CA ARG A 145 2.96 -12.79 -4.33
C ARG A 145 2.14 -13.89 -5.01
N VAL A 146 1.44 -14.71 -4.23
CA VAL A 146 0.55 -15.76 -4.76
C VAL A 146 -0.63 -15.14 -5.50
N ILE A 147 -1.23 -14.08 -4.96
CA ILE A 147 -2.34 -13.35 -5.59
C ILE A 147 -1.88 -12.76 -6.93
N GLU A 148 -0.75 -12.05 -6.97
CA GLU A 148 -0.21 -11.47 -8.20
C GLU A 148 0.06 -12.54 -9.27
N ALA A 149 0.65 -13.68 -8.88
CA ALA A 149 0.91 -14.78 -9.80
C ALA A 149 -0.40 -15.42 -10.32
N ALA A 150 -1.40 -15.57 -9.46
CA ALA A 150 -2.70 -16.11 -9.83
C ALA A 150 -3.42 -15.19 -10.82
N GLU A 151 -3.43 -13.89 -10.58
CA GLU A 151 -4.02 -12.90 -11.50
C GLU A 151 -3.31 -12.89 -12.86
N ALA A 152 -1.98 -12.92 -12.87
CA ALA A 152 -1.20 -13.02 -14.10
C ALA A 152 -1.54 -14.29 -14.90
N LEU A 153 -1.70 -15.43 -14.21
CA LEU A 153 -2.11 -16.69 -14.83
C LEU A 153 -3.54 -16.59 -15.39
N MET A 154 -4.49 -16.02 -14.65
CA MET A 154 -5.87 -15.84 -15.13
C MET A 154 -5.91 -15.03 -16.43
N VAL A 155 -5.18 -13.91 -16.48
CA VAL A 155 -5.08 -13.08 -17.68
C VAL A 155 -4.42 -13.84 -18.84
N ALA A 156 -3.33 -14.57 -18.58
CA ALA A 156 -2.66 -15.38 -19.60
C ALA A 156 -3.56 -16.50 -20.15
N MET A 157 -4.35 -17.17 -19.30
CA MET A 157 -5.28 -18.22 -19.70
C MET A 157 -6.43 -17.69 -20.56
N VAL A 158 -6.98 -16.52 -20.25
CA VAL A 158 -8.02 -15.90 -21.09
C VAL A 158 -7.40 -15.35 -22.38
N GLY A 159 -6.21 -14.77 -22.30
CA GLY A 159 -5.49 -14.21 -23.44
C GLY A 159 -5.04 -15.25 -24.48
N SER A 160 -4.91 -16.52 -24.10
CA SER A 160 -4.59 -17.62 -25.03
C SER A 160 -5.81 -18.18 -25.76
N VAL A 161 -7.01 -17.69 -25.48
CA VAL A 161 -8.23 -18.11 -26.19
C VAL A 161 -8.29 -17.39 -27.55
N ASP A 162 -7.99 -18.12 -28.62
CA ASP A 162 -8.01 -17.58 -29.98
C ASP A 162 -9.42 -17.53 -30.61
N ALA A 163 -10.40 -18.16 -29.95
CA ALA A 163 -11.79 -18.18 -30.42
C ALA A 163 -12.40 -16.78 -30.36
N ARG A 164 -12.70 -16.21 -31.54
CA ARG A 164 -13.39 -14.92 -31.67
C ARG A 164 -14.85 -15.14 -31.97
N VAL A 165 -15.71 -14.56 -31.14
CA VAL A 165 -17.15 -14.49 -31.39
C VAL A 165 -17.52 -13.02 -31.56
N ALA A 166 -18.35 -12.72 -32.55
CA ALA A 166 -18.87 -11.38 -32.74
C ALA A 166 -19.65 -10.97 -31.49
N LEU A 167 -19.37 -9.78 -30.94
CA LEU A 167 -20.09 -9.29 -29.76
C LEU A 167 -21.60 -9.23 -30.00
N SER A 168 -22.05 -8.97 -31.23
CA SER A 168 -23.46 -9.02 -31.64
C SER A 168 -24.10 -10.41 -31.51
N GLY A 169 -23.31 -11.48 -31.49
CA GLY A 169 -23.76 -12.85 -31.24
C GLY A 169 -23.84 -13.22 -29.75
N LEU A 170 -23.16 -12.46 -28.87
CA LEU A 170 -23.15 -12.69 -27.43
C LEU A 170 -23.99 -11.67 -26.65
N ALA A 171 -24.13 -10.47 -27.19
CA ALA A 171 -24.79 -9.35 -26.55
C ALA A 171 -25.57 -8.54 -27.59
N ARG A 172 -26.76 -8.10 -27.19
CA ARG A 172 -27.54 -7.14 -27.95
C ARG A 172 -27.43 -5.78 -27.29
N ARG A 173 -27.11 -4.75 -28.09
CA ARG A 173 -27.17 -3.36 -27.60
C ARG A 173 -28.60 -3.06 -27.15
N SER A 174 -28.80 -2.85 -25.86
CA SER A 174 -30.04 -2.36 -25.30
C SER A 174 -29.92 -0.86 -25.03
N THR A 175 -30.78 -0.07 -25.67
CA THR A 175 -31.02 1.32 -25.30
C THR A 175 -32.29 1.45 -24.44
N LYS A 176 -32.88 0.32 -24.03
CA LYS A 176 -34.08 0.31 -23.21
C LYS A 176 -33.70 0.85 -21.83
N LEU A 177 -34.25 2.00 -21.49
CA LEU A 177 -34.32 2.46 -20.11
C LEU A 177 -35.44 1.68 -19.42
N VAL A 178 -35.10 1.04 -18.31
CA VAL A 178 -36.09 0.36 -17.46
C VAL A 178 -36.21 1.20 -16.20
N ASN A 179 -37.44 1.41 -15.75
CA ASN A 179 -37.66 2.09 -14.49
C ASN A 179 -37.28 1.10 -13.38
N PRO A 180 -36.37 1.45 -12.45
CA PRO A 180 -36.07 0.59 -11.31
C PRO A 180 -37.30 0.13 -10.53
N ALA A 181 -38.37 0.93 -10.53
CA ALA A 181 -39.65 0.59 -9.90
C ALA A 181 -40.39 -0.59 -10.56
N ASP A 182 -40.03 -0.97 -11.79
CA ASP A 182 -40.59 -2.12 -12.51
C ASP A 182 -39.95 -3.46 -12.07
N PHE A 183 -38.95 -3.41 -11.19
CA PHE A 183 -38.35 -4.60 -10.59
C PHE A 183 -38.95 -4.82 -9.19
N ASP A 184 -39.57 -6.00 -9.00
CA ASP A 184 -40.13 -6.42 -7.71
C ASP A 184 -39.05 -6.71 -6.63
N ASP A 185 -37.79 -6.79 -7.05
CA ASP A 185 -36.65 -7.26 -6.25
C ASP A 185 -35.60 -6.17 -5.94
N VAL A 186 -34.57 -6.56 -5.17
CA VAL A 186 -33.38 -5.74 -4.89
C VAL A 186 -32.54 -5.58 -6.17
N VAL A 187 -32.38 -4.35 -6.62
CA VAL A 187 -31.51 -4.00 -7.75
C VAL A 187 -30.12 -3.58 -7.26
N ALA A 188 -29.09 -4.04 -7.98
CA ALA A 188 -27.74 -3.52 -7.84
C ALA A 188 -27.65 -2.19 -8.61
N HIS A 189 -27.56 -1.08 -7.88
CA HIS A 189 -27.44 0.26 -8.46
C HIS A 189 -25.99 0.67 -8.60
N PHE A 190 -25.64 1.12 -9.79
CA PHE A 190 -24.39 1.81 -10.10
C PHE A 190 -24.66 3.20 -10.67
N SER A 191 -23.88 4.19 -10.23
CA SER A 191 -23.64 5.36 -11.07
C SER A 191 -22.53 5.02 -12.06
N LEU A 192 -22.57 5.58 -13.28
CA LEU A 192 -21.48 5.36 -14.25
C LEU A 192 -20.09 5.72 -13.68
N PRO A 193 -19.90 6.84 -12.96
CA PRO A 193 -18.61 7.13 -12.33
C PRO A 193 -18.19 6.11 -11.27
N ALA A 194 -19.13 5.44 -10.60
CA ALA A 194 -18.81 4.37 -9.65
C ALA A 194 -18.46 3.05 -10.35
N PHE A 195 -19.14 2.73 -11.45
CA PHE A 195 -18.84 1.57 -12.28
C PHE A 195 -17.45 1.69 -12.91
N ASP A 196 -17.14 2.84 -13.52
CA ASP A 196 -15.84 3.09 -14.16
C ASP A 196 -14.68 3.08 -13.15
N ALA A 197 -14.96 3.40 -11.88
CA ALA A 197 -14.00 3.34 -10.78
C ALA A 197 -13.92 1.96 -10.09
N GLY A 198 -14.59 0.93 -10.61
CA GLY A 198 -14.57 -0.44 -10.06
C GLY A 198 -15.19 -0.56 -8.67
N ARG A 199 -16.07 0.37 -8.25
CA ARG A 199 -16.68 0.36 -6.92
C ARG A 199 -17.81 -0.67 -6.83
N THR A 200 -18.05 -1.18 -5.62
CA THR A 200 -19.12 -2.14 -5.34
C THR A 200 -20.51 -1.49 -5.47
N PRO A 201 -21.50 -2.16 -6.07
CA PRO A 201 -22.83 -1.60 -6.23
C PRO A 201 -23.58 -1.46 -4.91
N VAL A 202 -24.47 -0.48 -4.84
CA VAL A 202 -25.41 -0.33 -3.74
C VAL A 202 -26.65 -1.17 -4.04
N ARG A 203 -27.00 -2.09 -3.13
CA ARG A 203 -28.21 -2.90 -3.25
C ARG A 203 -29.40 -2.13 -2.69
N LEU A 204 -30.37 -1.81 -3.54
CA LEU A 204 -31.56 -1.06 -3.15
C LEU A 204 -32.82 -1.76 -3.67
N PRO A 205 -33.95 -1.71 -2.94
CA PRO A 205 -35.24 -2.15 -3.48
C PRO A 205 -35.60 -1.34 -4.73
N GLY A 206 -36.07 -1.99 -5.80
CA GLY A 206 -36.39 -1.35 -7.08
C GLY A 206 -37.22 -0.07 -6.97
N HIS A 207 -38.26 -0.10 -6.13
CA HIS A 207 -39.16 1.03 -5.88
C HIS A 207 -38.53 2.27 -5.21
N ARG A 208 -37.31 2.18 -4.65
CA ARG A 208 -36.63 3.31 -3.98
C ARG A 208 -35.70 4.11 -4.91
N SER A 209 -35.42 3.62 -6.12
CA SER A 209 -34.58 4.34 -7.07
C SER A 209 -35.44 5.16 -8.03
N LYS A 210 -35.30 6.49 -7.99
CA LYS A 210 -36.07 7.44 -8.84
C LYS A 210 -35.39 7.75 -10.19
N ALA A 211 -34.21 7.19 -10.45
CA ALA A 211 -33.42 7.49 -11.63
C ALA A 211 -33.64 6.43 -12.72
N SER A 212 -33.81 6.85 -13.97
CA SER A 212 -33.90 5.94 -15.10
C SER A 212 -32.54 5.27 -15.35
N SER A 213 -32.53 3.94 -15.46
CA SER A 213 -31.29 3.15 -15.60
C SER A 213 -31.28 2.34 -16.89
N SER A 214 -30.10 2.22 -17.48
CA SER A 214 -29.84 1.30 -18.60
C SER A 214 -29.70 -0.13 -18.07
N THR A 215 -30.30 -1.09 -18.77
CA THR A 215 -30.27 -2.51 -18.41
C THR A 215 -28.98 -3.18 -18.90
N CYS A 216 -28.27 -3.87 -18.01
CA CYS A 216 -27.18 -4.79 -18.34
C CYS A 216 -27.69 -6.25 -18.26
N PRO A 217 -27.00 -7.24 -18.86
CA PRO A 217 -27.34 -8.65 -18.66
C PRO A 217 -27.08 -9.06 -17.20
N ASN A 218 -28.05 -9.75 -16.56
CA ASN A 218 -28.27 -9.90 -15.10
C ASN A 218 -28.76 -8.59 -14.42
N PRO A 219 -29.53 -8.64 -13.29
CA PRO A 219 -30.33 -7.49 -12.80
C PRO A 219 -29.44 -6.38 -12.19
N VAL A 220 -28.71 -5.71 -13.07
CA VAL A 220 -27.79 -4.63 -12.78
C VAL A 220 -28.29 -3.41 -13.54
N CYS A 221 -28.52 -2.34 -12.81
CA CYS A 221 -29.06 -1.09 -13.33
C CYS A 221 -28.01 0.01 -13.16
N CYS A 222 -27.57 0.59 -14.28
CA CYS A 222 -26.64 1.73 -14.28
C CYS A 222 -27.40 3.02 -14.62
N SER A 223 -27.29 4.06 -13.80
CA SER A 223 -27.89 5.38 -14.09
C SER A 223 -26.82 6.44 -14.38
N ARG A 224 -27.13 7.36 -15.29
CA ARG A 224 -26.42 8.64 -15.42
C ARG A 224 -26.96 9.55 -14.34
N ASN A 225 -26.10 10.03 -13.44
CA ASN A 225 -26.40 11.21 -12.63
C ASN A 225 -26.15 12.47 -13.46
#